data_AF-A0A842XE40-F1
#
_entry.id   AF-A0A842XE40-F1
#
_cell.length_a   1.000
_cell.length_b   1.000
_cell.length_c   1.000
_cell.angle_alpha   90.00
_cell.angle_beta   90.00
_cell.angle_gamma   90.00
#
_symmetry.space_group_name_H-M   'P 1'
#
loop_
_entity.id
_entity.type
_entity.pdbx_description
1 polymer ?
#
loop_
_entity_poly.entity_id
_entity_poly.type
_entity_poly.pdbx_seq_one_letter_code
_entity_poly.pdbx_strand_id
1 'polypeptide(L)'
;MKNLLAIGIVSIFLLSLAVPAATASYLNVTIYPDKGLANVKLNSEASLIFTYPAGGLISQLISQKLNGTTLSYSFSENFTHPSDWAISFMESWLKSRYHNISVENMSLTFNLVMHANTTALVVTKFLTLNLWVTGIFNKTKSETKVNVSWRAFEVKGSFKVSHDGQDFDLNDMEDYLPGFLFNDFSEKMSGMGNVSTLNYTMFSKSLSSWQRTYDPNTNTTTFYYNASKYILFNAEWKISNSFMTGLNGNYSLKIEYDPSSTITTPGYATASGDTIVISPTAPSSTLPLIIGAAVAAIIVIGALAFFLRKRK
;
A
#
# COMPACT_ATOMS: atom_id res chain seq x y z
N MET A 1 10.73 35.03 -16.73
CA MET A 1 11.08 34.84 -15.29
C MET A 1 9.87 34.98 -14.35
N LYS A 2 8.98 35.96 -14.54
CA LYS A 2 7.71 36.17 -13.78
C LYS A 2 6.87 34.91 -13.54
N ASN A 3 6.78 34.06 -14.56
CA ASN A 3 5.92 32.87 -14.53
C ASN A 3 6.64 31.63 -13.98
N LEU A 4 7.97 31.55 -14.06
CA LEU A 4 8.71 30.31 -13.78
C LEU A 4 8.78 29.93 -12.30
N LEU A 5 8.69 30.91 -11.38
CA LEU A 5 8.87 30.68 -9.95
C LEU A 5 7.55 30.31 -9.25
N ALA A 6 6.42 30.91 -9.67
CA ALA A 6 5.08 30.47 -9.27
C ALA A 6 4.72 29.12 -9.89
N ILE A 7 5.10 28.89 -11.16
CA ILE A 7 5.06 27.56 -11.80
C ILE A 7 5.90 26.58 -10.99
N GLY A 8 7.13 26.92 -10.62
CA GLY A 8 8.00 26.02 -9.84
C GLY A 8 7.39 25.53 -8.53
N ILE A 9 6.76 26.41 -7.74
CA ILE A 9 6.16 26.05 -6.45
C ILE A 9 4.87 25.25 -6.61
N VAL A 10 4.04 25.60 -7.59
CA VAL A 10 2.79 24.88 -7.90
C VAL A 10 3.10 23.52 -8.53
N SER A 11 4.06 23.45 -9.44
CA SER A 11 4.58 22.19 -9.99
C SER A 11 5.23 21.32 -8.91
N ILE A 12 5.93 21.89 -7.93
CA ILE A 12 6.47 21.11 -6.80
C ILE A 12 5.32 20.60 -5.90
N PHE A 13 4.30 21.44 -5.63
CA PHE A 13 3.10 21.07 -4.88
C PHE A 13 2.29 19.95 -5.55
N LEU A 14 2.20 19.97 -6.87
CA LEU A 14 1.53 18.92 -7.65
C LEU A 14 2.41 17.68 -7.81
N LEU A 15 3.74 17.83 -7.90
CA LEU A 15 4.65 16.69 -7.96
C LEU A 15 4.51 15.90 -6.67
N SER A 16 4.25 16.57 -5.54
CA SER A 16 3.91 15.91 -4.29
C SER A 16 2.51 15.33 -4.18
N LEU A 17 1.52 15.88 -4.89
CA LEU A 17 0.19 15.26 -5.01
C LEU A 17 0.25 13.99 -5.86
N ALA A 18 1.18 13.97 -6.79
CA ALA A 18 1.37 12.88 -7.71
C ALA A 18 2.05 11.70 -6.98
N VAL A 19 3.03 11.96 -6.11
CA VAL A 19 3.69 10.89 -5.36
C VAL A 19 2.72 10.27 -4.34
N PRO A 20 2.56 8.92 -4.29
CA PRO A 20 1.76 8.27 -3.26
C PRO A 20 2.37 8.56 -1.88
N ALA A 21 1.83 9.54 -1.16
CA ALA A 21 2.25 9.93 0.18
C ALA A 21 1.69 8.98 1.24
N ALA A 22 1.84 7.68 1.03
CA ALA A 22 1.07 6.69 1.77
C ALA A 22 1.69 6.33 3.12
N THR A 23 1.30 7.08 4.13
CA THR A 23 1.40 6.63 5.51
C THR A 23 0.40 5.49 5.74
N ALA A 24 0.87 4.33 6.20
CA ALA A 24 0.13 3.09 6.46
C ALA A 24 -0.49 2.36 5.25
N SER A 25 0.11 2.46 4.06
CA SER A 25 -0.26 1.57 2.94
C SER A 25 -0.06 0.09 3.31
N TYR A 26 -0.98 -0.76 2.85
CA TYR A 26 -0.88 -2.20 3.02
C TYR A 26 -1.34 -2.97 1.78
N LEU A 27 -0.79 -4.17 1.64
CA LEU A 27 -1.27 -5.21 0.74
C LEU A 27 -1.47 -6.50 1.53
N ASN A 28 -2.71 -6.85 1.81
CA ASN A 28 -3.10 -8.04 2.55
C ASN A 28 -3.69 -9.06 1.58
N VAL A 29 -3.07 -10.22 1.50
CA VAL A 29 -3.49 -11.32 0.64
C VAL A 29 -3.95 -12.48 1.52
N THR A 30 -5.19 -12.91 1.33
CA THR A 30 -5.71 -14.14 1.96
C THR A 30 -5.92 -15.19 0.89
N ILE A 31 -5.17 -16.28 0.97
CA ILE A 31 -5.19 -17.37 0.00
C ILE A 31 -6.24 -18.40 0.43
N TYR A 32 -7.09 -18.82 -0.52
CA TYR A 32 -8.06 -19.89 -0.34
C TYR A 32 -7.76 -21.05 -1.30
N PRO A 33 -6.83 -21.96 -0.94
CA PRO A 33 -6.38 -23.03 -1.81
C PRO A 33 -7.52 -23.87 -2.34
N ASP A 34 -8.46 -24.30 -1.49
CA ASP A 34 -9.57 -25.18 -1.88
C ASP A 34 -10.46 -24.56 -2.97
N LYS A 35 -10.62 -23.24 -2.92
CA LYS A 35 -11.42 -22.47 -3.89
C LYS A 35 -10.63 -22.02 -5.11
N GLY A 36 -9.30 -22.15 -5.12
CA GLY A 36 -8.45 -21.70 -6.23
C GLY A 36 -8.42 -20.18 -6.42
N LEU A 37 -8.70 -19.42 -5.36
CA LEU A 37 -8.79 -17.95 -5.36
C LEU A 37 -8.05 -17.35 -4.17
N ALA A 38 -7.72 -16.07 -4.28
CA ALA A 38 -7.23 -15.26 -3.17
C ALA A 38 -8.00 -13.94 -3.09
N ASN A 39 -8.22 -13.48 -1.87
CA ASN A 39 -8.69 -12.14 -1.59
C ASN A 39 -7.49 -11.22 -1.42
N VAL A 40 -7.49 -10.06 -2.08
CA VAL A 40 -6.41 -9.09 -2.05
C VAL A 40 -6.99 -7.76 -1.62
N LYS A 41 -6.75 -7.40 -0.37
CA LYS A 41 -7.15 -6.11 0.18
C LYS A 41 -5.94 -5.20 0.22
N LEU A 42 -6.05 -4.02 -0.39
CA LEU A 42 -4.99 -3.04 -0.38
C LEU A 42 -5.54 -1.66 -0.07
N ASN A 43 -4.72 -0.81 0.53
CA ASN A 43 -5.01 0.61 0.64
C ASN A 43 -3.81 1.46 0.20
N SER A 44 -4.14 2.61 -0.37
CA SER A 44 -3.24 3.74 -0.46
C SER A 44 -3.87 4.90 0.30
N GLU A 45 -3.22 5.30 1.37
CA GLU A 45 -3.42 6.63 1.94
C GLU A 45 -2.50 7.61 1.20
N ALA A 46 -2.79 8.90 1.20
CA ALA A 46 -1.85 9.92 0.81
C ALA A 46 -2.16 11.20 1.57
N SER A 47 -1.21 11.73 2.33
CA SER A 47 -1.37 13.03 2.99
C SER A 47 -0.39 14.05 2.44
N LEU A 48 -0.94 15.17 2.00
CA LEU A 48 -0.20 16.35 1.61
C LEU A 48 -0.43 17.44 2.64
N ILE A 49 0.67 18.00 3.13
CA ILE A 49 0.65 19.14 4.05
C ILE A 49 1.34 20.30 3.34
N PHE A 50 0.56 21.30 2.98
CA PHE A 50 1.06 22.57 2.48
C PHE A 50 1.10 23.58 3.61
N THR A 51 2.27 24.15 3.90
CA THR A 51 2.39 25.24 4.87
C THR A 51 2.64 26.56 4.15
N TYR A 52 1.97 27.63 4.58
CA TYR A 52 2.08 28.96 4.00
C TYR A 52 1.98 30.06 5.06
N PRO A 53 2.54 31.26 4.81
CA PRO A 53 2.49 32.37 5.74
C PRO A 53 1.07 32.91 5.96
N ALA A 54 0.74 33.24 7.21
CA ALA A 54 -0.52 33.90 7.56
C ALA A 54 -0.65 35.27 6.87
N GLY A 55 -1.85 35.60 6.38
CA GLY A 55 -2.18 36.92 5.81
C GLY A 55 -1.68 37.16 4.37
N GLY A 56 -0.86 36.26 3.81
CA GLY A 56 -0.46 36.30 2.39
C GLY A 56 -1.60 35.94 1.44
N LEU A 57 -1.39 36.16 0.13
CA LEU A 57 -2.39 35.90 -0.92
C LEU A 57 -2.99 34.48 -0.84
N ILE A 58 -2.13 33.46 -0.71
CA ILE A 58 -2.54 32.05 -0.59
C ILE A 58 -3.40 31.83 0.67
N SER A 59 -2.96 32.39 1.80
CA SER A 59 -3.71 32.33 3.06
C SER A 59 -5.08 32.96 2.90
N GLN A 60 -5.20 34.11 2.23
CA GLN A 60 -6.48 34.77 1.99
C GLN A 60 -7.39 33.98 1.04
N LEU A 61 -6.86 33.46 -0.08
CA LEU A 61 -7.64 32.68 -1.05
C LEU A 61 -8.20 31.40 -0.43
N ILE A 62 -7.36 30.66 0.29
CA ILE A 62 -7.76 29.43 0.96
C ILE A 62 -8.68 29.75 2.15
N SER A 63 -8.33 30.73 2.99
CA SER A 63 -9.15 31.11 4.15
C SER A 63 -10.47 31.78 3.76
N GLN A 64 -10.65 32.30 2.56
CA GLN A 64 -11.97 32.80 2.12
C GLN A 64 -12.93 31.67 1.74
N LYS A 65 -12.41 30.48 1.42
CA LYS A 65 -13.20 29.37 0.85
C LYS A 65 -13.26 28.14 1.76
N LEU A 66 -12.22 27.92 2.54
CA LEU A 66 -12.02 26.77 3.43
C LEU A 66 -11.84 27.18 4.90
N ASN A 67 -12.32 28.37 5.32
CA ASN A 67 -12.09 28.94 6.66
C ASN A 67 -12.56 28.03 7.81
N GLY A 68 -11.75 27.06 8.22
CA GLY A 68 -12.17 26.02 9.16
C GLY A 68 -13.24 25.07 8.61
N THR A 69 -13.53 25.10 7.30
CA THR A 69 -14.44 24.15 6.65
C THR A 69 -13.66 22.99 6.05
N THR A 70 -14.16 21.79 6.28
CA THR A 70 -13.64 20.55 5.68
C THR A 70 -14.45 20.24 4.42
N LEU A 71 -13.78 20.07 3.29
CA LEU A 71 -14.39 19.47 2.10
C LEU A 71 -14.09 17.98 2.11
N SER A 72 -15.12 17.17 1.96
CA SER A 72 -14.97 15.72 1.86
C SER A 72 -15.69 15.21 0.62
N TYR A 73 -15.02 14.37 -0.15
CA TYR A 73 -15.59 13.65 -1.27
C TYR A 73 -15.33 12.16 -1.09
N SER A 74 -16.36 11.33 -1.18
CA SER A 74 -16.21 9.89 -0.96
C SER A 74 -17.21 9.12 -1.79
N PHE A 75 -16.77 8.00 -2.37
CA PHE A 75 -17.62 7.08 -3.10
C PHE A 75 -17.14 5.64 -2.93
N SER A 76 -18.02 4.70 -3.27
CA SER A 76 -17.68 3.29 -3.33
C SER A 76 -18.32 2.64 -4.54
N GLU A 77 -17.54 1.83 -5.24
CA GLU A 77 -17.97 1.11 -6.43
C GLU A 77 -17.70 -0.38 -6.31
N ASN A 78 -18.55 -1.18 -6.94
CA ASN A 78 -18.38 -2.62 -7.04
C ASN A 78 -18.39 -3.03 -8.51
N PHE A 79 -17.34 -3.73 -8.91
CA PHE A 79 -17.15 -4.28 -10.25
C PHE A 79 -17.24 -5.79 -10.15
N THR A 80 -18.17 -6.39 -10.88
CA THR A 80 -18.51 -7.82 -10.76
C THR A 80 -18.34 -8.59 -12.06
N HIS A 81 -18.00 -7.90 -13.15
CA HIS A 81 -17.82 -8.51 -14.46
C HIS A 81 -16.40 -8.31 -14.97
N PRO A 82 -15.71 -9.34 -15.50
CA PRO A 82 -14.36 -9.19 -16.05
C PRO A 82 -14.24 -8.12 -17.16
N SER A 83 -15.36 -7.81 -17.85
CA SER A 83 -15.46 -6.75 -18.84
C SER A 83 -15.49 -5.33 -18.26
N ASP A 84 -15.67 -5.18 -16.95
CA ASP A 84 -15.62 -3.89 -16.28
C ASP A 84 -14.22 -3.30 -16.49
N TRP A 85 -14.17 -2.08 -17.02
CA TRP A 85 -12.91 -1.42 -17.38
C TRP A 85 -11.93 -1.40 -16.20
N ALA A 86 -12.43 -1.16 -14.99
CA ALA A 86 -11.60 -1.06 -13.78
C ALA A 86 -10.94 -2.40 -13.41
N ILE A 87 -11.66 -3.52 -13.62
CA ILE A 87 -11.12 -4.88 -13.45
C ILE A 87 -10.03 -5.14 -14.50
N SER A 88 -10.34 -4.89 -15.77
CA SER A 88 -9.39 -5.09 -16.87
C SER A 88 -8.12 -4.24 -16.71
N PHE A 89 -8.27 -2.99 -16.28
CA PHE A 89 -7.17 -2.07 -15.99
C PHE A 89 -6.28 -2.61 -14.88
N MET A 90 -6.83 -2.98 -13.73
CA MET A 90 -6.06 -3.56 -12.62
C MET A 90 -5.40 -4.88 -13.00
N GLU A 91 -6.12 -5.77 -13.69
CA GLU A 91 -5.59 -7.05 -14.15
C GLU A 91 -4.36 -6.87 -15.06
N SER A 92 -4.35 -5.86 -15.94
CA SER A 92 -3.20 -5.58 -16.81
C SER A 92 -1.92 -5.28 -16.02
N TRP A 93 -2.03 -4.55 -14.91
CA TRP A 93 -0.90 -4.23 -14.04
C TRP A 93 -0.41 -5.45 -13.27
N LEU A 94 -1.32 -6.33 -12.83
CA LEU A 94 -0.94 -7.60 -12.20
C LEU A 94 -0.28 -8.56 -13.20
N LYS A 95 -0.80 -8.64 -14.43
CA LYS A 95 -0.28 -9.47 -15.52
C LYS A 95 1.11 -9.04 -15.99
N SER A 96 1.49 -7.78 -15.80
CA SER A 96 2.86 -7.30 -16.07
C SER A 96 3.94 -8.08 -15.31
N ARG A 97 3.57 -8.71 -14.19
CA ARG A 97 4.44 -9.53 -13.34
C ARG A 97 4.16 -11.02 -13.45
N TYR A 98 2.89 -11.39 -13.62
CA TYR A 98 2.48 -12.79 -13.73
C TYR A 98 1.30 -12.96 -14.67
N HIS A 99 1.56 -13.42 -15.89
CA HIS A 99 0.58 -13.43 -16.99
C HIS A 99 -0.69 -14.27 -16.74
N ASN A 100 -0.65 -15.25 -15.84
CA ASN A 100 -1.79 -16.14 -15.56
C ASN A 100 -2.76 -15.61 -14.50
N ILE A 101 -2.46 -14.49 -13.82
CA ILE A 101 -3.42 -13.92 -12.86
C ILE A 101 -4.65 -13.37 -13.58
N SER A 102 -5.81 -13.57 -12.98
CA SER A 102 -7.05 -12.93 -13.40
C SER A 102 -7.74 -12.30 -12.19
N VAL A 103 -8.49 -11.22 -12.43
CA VAL A 103 -9.31 -10.55 -11.41
C VAL A 103 -10.78 -10.88 -11.67
N GLU A 104 -11.44 -11.55 -10.73
CA GLU A 104 -12.85 -11.97 -10.87
C GLU A 104 -13.83 -10.85 -10.53
N ASN A 105 -13.55 -10.13 -9.44
CA ASN A 105 -14.33 -8.99 -9.02
C ASN A 105 -13.45 -8.04 -8.18
N MET A 106 -13.91 -6.79 -8.09
CA MET A 106 -13.22 -5.73 -7.38
C MET A 106 -14.26 -4.86 -6.67
N SER A 107 -14.01 -4.50 -5.42
CA SER A 107 -14.65 -3.35 -4.81
C SER A 107 -13.64 -2.25 -4.53
N LEU A 108 -14.14 -1.03 -4.57
CA LEU A 108 -13.36 0.18 -4.45
C LEU A 108 -14.04 1.13 -3.48
N THR A 109 -13.27 1.73 -2.59
CA THR A 109 -13.72 2.81 -1.73
C THR A 109 -12.71 3.93 -1.82
N PHE A 110 -13.18 5.12 -2.16
CA PHE A 110 -12.39 6.33 -2.28
C PHE A 110 -12.89 7.37 -1.29
N ASN A 111 -11.97 8.08 -0.65
CA ASN A 111 -12.25 9.22 0.21
C ASN A 111 -11.15 10.26 0.03
N LEU A 112 -11.54 11.52 -0.15
CA LEU A 112 -10.68 12.68 -0.18
C LEU A 112 -11.19 13.69 0.84
N VAL A 113 -10.31 14.13 1.73
CA VAL A 113 -10.59 15.13 2.75
C VAL A 113 -9.62 16.29 2.58
N MET A 114 -10.14 17.50 2.43
CA MET A 114 -9.36 18.74 2.41
C MET A 114 -9.76 19.59 3.60
N HIS A 115 -8.77 20.01 4.38
CA HIS A 115 -8.96 20.92 5.50
C HIS A 115 -7.91 22.01 5.44
N ALA A 116 -8.31 23.26 5.65
CA ALA A 116 -7.37 24.36 5.68
C ALA A 116 -7.61 25.36 6.80
N ASN A 117 -6.56 26.07 7.16
CA ASN A 117 -6.57 27.18 8.08
C ASN A 117 -5.73 28.35 7.53
N THR A 118 -5.45 29.34 8.37
CA THR A 118 -4.71 30.54 7.98
C THR A 118 -3.24 30.28 7.60
N THR A 119 -2.70 29.10 7.90
CA THR A 119 -1.27 28.76 7.72
C THR A 119 -1.00 27.40 7.07
N ALA A 120 -2.01 26.56 6.89
CA ALA A 120 -1.84 25.23 6.34
C ALA A 120 -3.07 24.75 5.57
N LEU A 121 -2.83 24.01 4.49
CA LEU A 121 -3.79 23.17 3.78
C LEU A 121 -3.34 21.72 3.92
N VAL A 122 -4.22 20.86 4.40
CA VAL A 122 -4.02 19.43 4.50
C VAL A 122 -4.99 18.75 3.54
N VAL A 123 -4.45 17.94 2.63
CA VAL A 123 -5.23 17.09 1.72
C VAL A 123 -4.91 15.64 2.05
N THR A 124 -5.92 14.88 2.44
CA THR A 124 -5.81 13.45 2.73
C THR A 124 -6.65 12.68 1.74
N LYS A 125 -6.02 11.80 0.97
CA LYS A 125 -6.64 10.87 0.03
C LYS A 125 -6.53 9.47 0.61
N PHE A 126 -7.58 8.68 0.45
CA PHE A 126 -7.66 7.31 0.90
C PHE A 126 -8.35 6.49 -0.17
N LEU A 127 -7.66 5.47 -0.67
CA LEU A 127 -8.16 4.51 -1.63
C LEU A 127 -8.02 3.11 -1.03
N THR A 128 -9.11 2.35 -0.98
CA THR A 128 -9.08 0.92 -0.66
C THR A 128 -9.60 0.14 -1.85
N LEU A 129 -8.84 -0.88 -2.28
CA LEU A 129 -9.32 -1.89 -3.21
C LEU A 129 -9.43 -3.23 -2.51
N ASN A 130 -10.44 -3.98 -2.89
CA ASN A 130 -10.61 -5.37 -2.52
C ASN A 130 -10.83 -6.20 -3.78
N LEU A 131 -9.83 -6.99 -4.15
CA LEU A 131 -9.83 -7.79 -5.36
C LEU A 131 -10.01 -9.26 -5.00
N TRP A 132 -10.71 -10.00 -5.84
CA TRP A 132 -10.65 -11.46 -5.84
C TRP A 132 -9.89 -11.92 -7.07
N VAL A 133 -8.81 -12.67 -6.85
CA VAL A 133 -7.88 -13.07 -7.90
C VAL A 133 -7.78 -14.58 -8.04
N THR A 134 -7.61 -15.05 -9.27
CA THR A 134 -7.45 -16.46 -9.63
C THR A 134 -6.25 -16.67 -10.56
N GLY A 135 -6.01 -17.92 -10.98
CA GLY A 135 -4.91 -18.27 -11.89
C GLY A 135 -3.51 -18.29 -11.25
N ILE A 136 -3.43 -18.05 -9.94
CA ILE A 136 -2.19 -18.02 -9.15
C ILE A 136 -1.79 -19.40 -8.59
N PHE A 137 -2.65 -20.41 -8.74
CA PHE A 137 -2.45 -21.74 -8.16
C PHE A 137 -1.91 -22.72 -9.20
N ASN A 138 -0.91 -23.50 -8.79
CA ASN A 138 -0.47 -24.71 -9.49
C ASN A 138 -0.58 -25.88 -8.51
N LYS A 139 -1.63 -26.69 -8.69
CA LYS A 139 -1.94 -27.85 -7.83
C LYS A 139 -1.47 -29.14 -8.49
N THR A 140 -0.72 -29.92 -7.74
CA THR A 140 -0.39 -31.32 -8.07
C THR A 140 -1.03 -32.24 -7.02
N LYS A 141 -0.96 -33.56 -7.22
CA LYS A 141 -1.49 -34.54 -6.27
C LYS A 141 -0.83 -34.46 -4.87
N SER A 142 0.39 -33.95 -4.79
CA SER A 142 1.20 -33.95 -3.55
C SER A 142 1.48 -32.56 -2.99
N GLU A 143 1.20 -31.49 -3.75
CA GLU A 143 1.66 -30.15 -3.41
C GLU A 143 0.75 -29.09 -4.04
N THR A 144 0.42 -28.04 -3.26
CA THR A 144 -0.20 -26.82 -3.78
C THR A 144 0.82 -25.69 -3.78
N LYS A 145 1.12 -25.16 -4.96
CA LYS A 145 1.96 -23.98 -5.15
C LYS A 145 1.11 -22.77 -5.47
N VAL A 146 1.45 -21.64 -4.89
CA VAL A 146 0.79 -20.35 -5.14
C VAL A 146 1.83 -19.34 -5.56
N ASN A 147 1.73 -18.84 -6.79
CA ASN A 147 2.63 -17.81 -7.29
C ASN A 147 2.10 -16.42 -6.93
N VAL A 148 2.86 -15.67 -6.14
CA VAL A 148 2.50 -14.32 -5.70
C VAL A 148 3.47 -13.27 -6.23
N SER A 149 4.17 -13.54 -7.33
CA SER A 149 5.07 -12.55 -7.98
C SER A 149 4.33 -11.27 -8.43
N TRP A 150 3.04 -11.39 -8.74
CA TRP A 150 2.15 -10.26 -9.06
C TRP A 150 2.00 -9.24 -7.93
N ARG A 151 2.32 -9.58 -6.69
CA ARG A 151 2.19 -8.68 -5.52
C ARG A 151 3.01 -7.39 -5.65
N ALA A 152 4.04 -7.39 -6.48
CA ALA A 152 4.97 -6.29 -6.64
C ALA A 152 4.67 -5.46 -7.91
N PHE A 153 3.55 -4.75 -7.91
CA PHE A 153 3.07 -3.97 -9.06
C PHE A 153 3.08 -2.46 -8.79
N GLU A 154 2.92 -1.68 -9.86
CA GLU A 154 2.76 -0.22 -9.83
C GLU A 154 1.70 0.15 -10.86
N VAL A 155 0.67 0.91 -10.48
CA VAL A 155 -0.43 1.29 -11.36
C VAL A 155 -0.17 2.67 -11.94
N LYS A 156 0.23 2.73 -13.21
CA LYS A 156 0.46 4.00 -13.92
C LYS A 156 -0.70 4.35 -14.85
N GLY A 157 -0.68 5.57 -15.37
CA GLY A 157 -1.72 6.09 -16.27
C GLY A 157 -3.03 6.39 -15.54
N SER A 158 -4.04 6.73 -16.35
CA SER A 158 -5.32 7.25 -15.86
C SER A 158 -6.21 6.12 -15.34
N PHE A 159 -6.43 6.09 -14.02
CA PHE A 159 -7.31 5.10 -13.38
C PHE A 159 -8.72 5.68 -13.23
N LYS A 160 -9.49 5.73 -14.32
CA LYS A 160 -10.82 6.37 -14.37
C LYS A 160 -11.95 5.51 -13.82
N VAL A 161 -12.64 5.98 -12.80
CA VAL A 161 -13.85 5.33 -12.28
C VAL A 161 -15.05 6.24 -12.45
N SER A 162 -16.09 5.74 -13.12
CA SER A 162 -17.37 6.43 -13.25
C SER A 162 -18.18 6.27 -11.96
N HIS A 163 -18.60 7.37 -11.36
CA HIS A 163 -19.52 7.43 -10.21
C HIS A 163 -20.53 8.56 -10.44
N ASP A 164 -21.83 8.29 -10.29
CA ASP A 164 -22.91 9.27 -10.49
C ASP A 164 -22.85 10.02 -11.84
N GLY A 165 -22.39 9.34 -12.90
CA GLY A 165 -22.26 9.91 -14.25
C GLY A 165 -21.08 10.85 -14.45
N GLN A 166 -20.16 10.90 -13.48
CA GLN A 166 -18.88 11.62 -13.58
C GLN A 166 -17.72 10.63 -13.55
N ASP A 167 -16.72 10.85 -14.40
CA ASP A 167 -15.48 10.07 -14.39
C ASP A 167 -14.47 10.72 -13.46
N PHE A 168 -13.88 9.90 -12.57
CA PHE A 168 -12.86 10.33 -11.62
C PHE A 168 -11.56 9.57 -11.89
N ASP A 169 -10.47 10.27 -12.20
CA ASP A 169 -9.15 9.63 -12.27
C ASP A 169 -8.55 9.46 -10.87
N LEU A 170 -8.54 8.22 -10.38
CA LEU A 170 -7.97 7.91 -9.07
C LEU A 170 -6.47 8.17 -8.97
N ASN A 171 -5.76 8.31 -10.10
CA ASN A 171 -4.34 8.68 -10.13
C ASN A 171 -4.10 10.18 -10.31
N ASP A 172 -5.12 10.94 -10.67
CA ASP A 172 -5.03 12.39 -10.77
C ASP A 172 -5.64 13.04 -9.53
N MET A 173 -4.92 13.99 -8.92
CA MET A 173 -5.51 14.77 -7.83
C MET A 173 -6.12 16.08 -8.31
N GLU A 174 -5.81 16.51 -9.53
CA GLU A 174 -6.35 17.74 -10.13
C GLU A 174 -7.88 17.69 -10.21
N ASP A 175 -8.45 16.56 -10.65
CA ASP A 175 -9.88 16.34 -10.82
C ASP A 175 -10.69 16.62 -9.54
N TYR A 176 -10.08 16.48 -8.36
CA TYR A 176 -10.76 16.65 -7.08
C TYR A 176 -10.49 17.97 -6.38
N LEU A 177 -9.54 18.75 -6.90
CA LEU A 177 -9.19 20.03 -6.32
C LEU A 177 -10.18 21.10 -6.82
N PRO A 178 -10.64 22.01 -5.94
CA PRO A 178 -11.58 23.04 -6.36
C PRO A 178 -11.00 23.90 -7.48
N GLY A 179 -11.68 23.94 -8.64
CA GLY A 179 -11.21 24.67 -9.82
C GLY A 179 -10.89 26.16 -9.57
N PHE A 180 -11.46 26.79 -8.54
CA PHE A 180 -11.11 28.17 -8.19
C PHE A 180 -9.68 28.36 -7.65
N LEU A 181 -9.04 27.32 -7.11
CA LEU A 181 -7.63 27.37 -6.73
C LEU A 181 -6.71 27.30 -7.96
N PHE A 182 -7.22 26.79 -9.08
CA PHE A 182 -6.40 26.18 -10.13
C PHE A 182 -6.77 26.58 -11.57
N ASN A 183 -7.86 27.31 -11.80
CA ASN A 183 -8.28 27.75 -13.14
C ASN A 183 -7.22 28.63 -13.85
N ASP A 184 -6.43 29.42 -13.12
CA ASP A 184 -5.30 30.19 -13.69
C ASP A 184 -4.02 29.36 -13.85
N PHE A 185 -4.02 28.11 -13.35
CA PHE A 185 -2.88 27.21 -13.35
C PHE A 185 -3.08 25.99 -14.27
N SER A 186 -4.32 25.61 -14.63
CA SER A 186 -4.67 24.34 -15.31
C SER A 186 -3.96 24.12 -16.64
N GLU A 187 -3.84 25.15 -17.49
CA GLU A 187 -3.08 25.06 -18.75
C GLU A 187 -1.61 24.67 -18.55
N LYS A 188 -1.03 24.96 -17.38
CA LYS A 188 0.38 24.67 -17.04
C LYS A 188 0.56 23.40 -16.20
N MET A 189 -0.53 22.78 -15.75
CA MET A 189 -0.55 21.59 -14.89
C MET A 189 -0.78 20.28 -15.67
N SER A 190 -1.23 20.39 -16.93
CA SER A 190 -1.46 19.30 -17.90
C SER A 190 -0.28 18.34 -18.18
N GLY A 191 0.90 18.58 -17.61
CA GLY A 191 2.10 17.75 -17.78
C GLY A 191 2.39 16.74 -16.67
N MET A 192 1.50 16.62 -15.67
CA MET A 192 1.81 15.91 -14.41
C MET A 192 1.04 14.60 -14.21
N GLY A 193 0.17 14.24 -15.15
CA GLY A 193 -0.58 12.98 -15.14
C GLY A 193 0.29 11.78 -15.50
N ASN A 194 0.99 11.19 -14.53
CA ASN A 194 1.44 9.79 -14.62
C ASN A 194 1.92 9.15 -13.30
N VAL A 195 1.58 9.72 -12.15
CA VAL A 195 2.13 9.21 -10.89
C VAL A 195 1.17 8.25 -10.22
N SER A 196 1.73 7.12 -9.80
CA SER A 196 0.99 5.94 -9.40
C SER A 196 0.46 6.09 -7.97
N THR A 197 -0.86 6.12 -7.78
CA THR A 197 -1.48 6.02 -6.45
C THR A 197 -1.21 4.66 -5.82
N LEU A 198 -1.10 3.59 -6.61
CA LEU A 198 -0.87 2.24 -6.12
C LEU A 198 0.51 1.73 -6.53
N ASN A 199 1.52 2.00 -5.71
CA ASN A 199 2.86 1.45 -5.88
C ASN A 199 3.14 0.43 -4.78
N TYR A 200 3.44 -0.81 -5.13
CA TYR A 200 3.81 -1.90 -4.21
C TYR A 200 5.10 -2.61 -4.64
N THR A 201 5.91 -1.94 -5.45
CA THR A 201 7.11 -2.53 -6.08
C THR A 201 8.15 -3.04 -5.09
N MET A 202 8.21 -2.49 -3.86
CA MET A 202 9.12 -2.97 -2.81
C MET A 202 8.79 -4.36 -2.27
N PHE A 203 7.59 -4.86 -2.53
CA PHE A 203 7.22 -6.24 -2.20
C PHE A 203 7.82 -7.26 -3.19
N SER A 204 8.65 -6.80 -4.15
CA SER A 204 9.44 -7.65 -5.04
C SER A 204 10.55 -8.45 -4.34
N LYS A 205 10.89 -8.13 -3.09
CA LYS A 205 11.81 -8.96 -2.31
C LYS A 205 11.25 -10.38 -2.19
N SER A 206 12.11 -11.38 -2.37
CA SER A 206 11.71 -12.78 -2.29
C SER A 206 11.00 -13.09 -0.97
N LEU A 207 9.94 -13.88 -1.02
CA LEU A 207 9.15 -14.29 0.14
C LEU A 207 9.96 -15.06 1.18
N SER A 208 11.08 -15.69 0.79
CA SER A 208 11.96 -16.35 1.75
C SER A 208 12.67 -15.36 2.68
N SER A 209 12.74 -14.08 2.31
CA SER A 209 13.26 -12.99 3.16
C SER A 209 12.18 -12.34 4.03
N TRP A 210 10.91 -12.68 3.82
CA TRP A 210 9.80 -12.16 4.61
C TRP A 210 9.76 -12.89 5.94
N GLN A 211 9.27 -12.20 6.98
CA GLN A 211 9.01 -12.86 8.25
C GLN A 211 7.90 -13.88 8.07
N ARG A 212 8.09 -15.09 8.60
CA ARG A 212 7.14 -16.19 8.46
C ARG A 212 6.74 -16.70 9.83
N THR A 213 5.45 -16.76 10.08
CA THR A 213 4.89 -17.32 11.31
C THR A 213 3.88 -18.40 10.94
N TYR A 214 3.93 -19.54 11.65
CA TYR A 214 2.90 -20.58 11.59
C TYR A 214 2.20 -20.65 12.93
N ASP A 215 0.86 -20.54 12.92
CA ASP A 215 0.01 -20.74 14.08
C ASP A 215 -0.65 -22.12 14.01
N PRO A 216 -0.26 -23.08 14.87
CA PRO A 216 -0.85 -24.41 14.91
C PRO A 216 -2.33 -24.42 15.34
N ASN A 217 -2.79 -23.43 16.11
CA ASN A 217 -4.17 -23.41 16.64
C ASN A 217 -5.17 -23.08 15.54
N THR A 218 -4.83 -22.13 14.68
CA THR A 218 -5.65 -21.75 13.51
C THR A 218 -5.24 -22.52 12.25
N ASN A 219 -4.15 -23.29 12.30
CA ASN A 219 -3.51 -23.94 11.17
C ASN A 219 -3.26 -22.98 10.01
N THR A 220 -2.67 -21.81 10.30
CA THR A 220 -2.39 -20.77 9.30
C THR A 220 -0.92 -20.42 9.25
N THR A 221 -0.41 -20.14 8.05
CA THR A 221 0.90 -19.53 7.85
C THR A 221 0.74 -18.12 7.33
N THR A 222 1.44 -17.17 7.96
CA THR A 222 1.49 -15.77 7.57
C THR A 222 2.90 -15.39 7.18
N PHE A 223 3.04 -14.81 5.98
CA PHE A 223 4.25 -14.11 5.53
C PHE A 223 4.03 -12.61 5.72
N TYR A 224 4.98 -11.93 6.35
CA TYR A 224 4.91 -10.51 6.66
C TYR A 224 6.17 -9.79 6.19
N TYR A 225 5.98 -8.64 5.57
CA TYR A 225 7.06 -7.74 5.20
C TYR A 225 6.67 -6.29 5.47
N ASN A 226 7.62 -5.54 6.01
CA ASN A 226 7.50 -4.11 6.24
C ASN A 226 8.62 -3.41 5.47
N ALA A 227 8.27 -2.51 4.56
CA ALA A 227 9.25 -1.77 3.77
C ALA A 227 10.03 -0.74 4.59
N SER A 228 9.61 -0.51 5.84
CA SER A 228 10.04 0.58 6.72
C SER A 228 9.66 1.96 6.18
N LYS A 229 9.50 2.92 7.09
CA LYS A 229 9.17 4.29 6.72
C LYS A 229 10.33 4.96 6.00
N TYR A 230 10.04 5.57 4.86
CA TYR A 230 10.99 6.41 4.14
C TYR A 230 10.34 7.69 3.61
N ILE A 231 11.16 8.72 3.45
CA ILE A 231 10.75 10.02 2.92
C ILE A 231 10.95 9.96 1.41
N LEU A 232 9.86 9.95 0.65
CA LEU A 232 9.89 9.92 -0.82
C LEU A 232 10.39 11.25 -1.38
N PHE A 233 10.05 12.35 -0.72
CA PHE A 233 10.41 13.68 -1.12
C PHE A 233 10.41 14.61 0.08
N ASN A 234 11.42 15.46 0.16
CA ASN A 234 11.47 16.56 1.12
C ASN A 234 12.12 17.76 0.45
N ALA A 235 11.42 18.89 0.47
CA ALA A 235 11.95 20.14 -0.03
C ALA A 235 11.56 21.27 0.92
N GLU A 236 12.52 22.15 1.18
CA GLU A 236 12.33 23.36 1.97
C GLU A 236 12.84 24.54 1.15
N TRP A 237 12.09 25.64 1.11
CA TRP A 237 12.49 26.83 0.39
C TRP A 237 12.10 28.09 1.14
N LYS A 238 12.96 29.11 1.02
CA LYS A 238 12.73 30.44 1.57
C LYS A 238 12.53 31.42 0.42
N ILE A 239 11.36 32.06 0.39
CA ILE A 239 11.06 33.12 -0.57
C ILE A 239 11.19 34.44 0.16
N SER A 240 12.06 35.32 -0.33
CA SER A 240 12.26 36.65 0.24
C SER A 240 11.79 37.70 -0.76
N ASN A 241 10.87 38.57 -0.34
CA ASN A 241 10.41 39.75 -1.09
C ASN A 241 10.02 39.49 -2.55
N SER A 242 9.15 38.51 -2.80
CA SER A 242 8.54 38.40 -4.12
C SER A 242 7.46 39.49 -4.29
N PHE A 243 7.88 40.66 -4.77
CA PHE A 243 7.00 41.79 -5.10
C PHE A 243 5.89 41.42 -6.09
N MET A 244 6.11 40.38 -6.90
CA MET A 244 5.20 39.98 -7.97
C MET A 244 4.17 38.94 -7.56
N THR A 245 4.43 38.16 -6.51
CA THR A 245 3.49 37.12 -6.02
C THR A 245 2.98 37.41 -4.61
N GLY A 246 3.54 38.43 -3.94
CA GLY A 246 3.26 38.72 -2.53
C GLY A 246 3.78 37.64 -1.57
N LEU A 247 4.58 36.67 -2.07
CA LEU A 247 5.11 35.57 -1.26
C LEU A 247 6.36 36.02 -0.49
N ASN A 248 6.34 35.75 0.81
CA ASN A 248 7.45 35.99 1.72
C ASN A 248 7.38 34.99 2.87
N GLY A 249 8.43 34.20 3.09
CA GLY A 249 8.48 33.22 4.17
C GLY A 249 9.17 31.92 3.81
N ASN A 250 9.15 30.99 4.76
CA ASN A 250 9.63 29.62 4.58
C ASN A 250 8.47 28.71 4.21
N TYR A 251 8.73 27.80 3.30
CA TYR A 251 7.80 26.80 2.82
C TYR A 251 8.50 25.45 2.89
N SER A 252 7.76 24.42 3.27
CA SER A 252 8.25 23.05 3.23
C SER A 252 7.21 22.13 2.64
N LEU A 253 7.70 21.08 2.02
CA LEU A 253 6.92 20.01 1.44
C LEU A 253 7.59 18.69 1.76
N LYS A 254 6.82 17.80 2.38
CA LYS A 254 7.31 16.50 2.84
C LYS A 254 6.33 15.41 2.43
N ILE A 255 6.88 14.32 1.91
CA ILE A 255 6.14 13.14 1.48
C ILE A 255 6.73 11.93 2.19
N GLU A 256 5.88 11.21 2.92
CA GLU A 256 6.25 10.01 3.67
C GLU A 256 5.54 8.79 3.09
N TYR A 257 6.20 7.63 3.16
CA TYR A 257 5.66 6.39 2.67
C TYR A 257 6.27 5.18 3.40
N ASP A 258 5.43 4.26 3.90
CA ASP A 258 5.81 3.19 4.84
C ASP A 258 4.97 1.91 4.71
N PRO A 259 4.92 1.27 3.53
CA PRO A 259 3.96 0.21 3.28
C PRO A 259 4.36 -1.12 3.91
N SER A 260 3.34 -1.94 4.18
CA SER A 260 3.50 -3.30 4.68
C SER A 260 2.68 -4.31 3.89
N SER A 261 3.04 -5.59 3.95
CA SER A 261 2.27 -6.65 3.31
C SER A 261 2.16 -7.86 4.20
N THR A 262 0.98 -8.47 4.16
CA THR A 262 0.73 -9.81 4.71
C THR A 262 0.23 -10.74 3.61
N ILE A 263 0.71 -11.98 3.63
CA ILE A 263 0.15 -13.06 2.82
C ILE A 263 -0.17 -14.21 3.75
N THR A 264 -1.45 -14.52 3.90
CA THR A 264 -1.95 -15.55 4.81
C THR A 264 -2.51 -16.71 3.99
N THR A 265 -2.15 -17.93 4.38
CA THR A 265 -2.66 -19.16 3.77
C THR A 265 -2.99 -20.18 4.84
N PRO A 266 -4.05 -21.01 4.67
CA PRO A 266 -4.24 -22.17 5.50
C PRO A 266 -3.12 -23.20 5.28
N GLY A 267 -2.88 -24.00 6.31
CA GLY A 267 -1.84 -25.03 6.35
C GLY A 267 -0.47 -24.51 6.71
N TYR A 268 0.47 -25.46 6.87
CA TYR A 268 1.88 -25.13 6.96
C TYR A 268 2.43 -24.82 5.57
N ALA A 269 2.90 -23.61 5.35
CA ALA A 269 3.42 -23.19 4.07
C ALA A 269 4.86 -22.70 4.19
N THR A 270 5.67 -22.88 3.15
CA THR A 270 7.03 -22.34 3.06
C THR A 270 7.16 -21.50 1.79
N ALA A 271 8.19 -20.66 1.71
CA ALA A 271 8.44 -19.82 0.55
C ALA A 271 9.64 -20.32 -0.24
N SER A 272 9.53 -20.28 -1.57
CA SER A 272 10.62 -20.48 -2.53
C SER A 272 10.53 -19.41 -3.61
N GLY A 273 11.43 -18.41 -3.57
CA GLY A 273 11.36 -17.26 -4.47
C GLY A 273 10.10 -16.43 -4.24
N ASP A 274 9.23 -16.38 -5.25
CA ASP A 274 7.90 -15.75 -5.23
C ASP A 274 6.75 -16.74 -5.10
N THR A 275 7.06 -18.01 -4.83
CA THR A 275 6.07 -19.08 -4.72
C THR A 275 5.91 -19.51 -3.26
N ILE A 276 4.67 -19.63 -2.83
CA ILE A 276 4.29 -20.25 -1.57
C ILE A 276 4.00 -21.72 -1.85
N VAL A 277 4.64 -22.60 -1.09
CA VAL A 277 4.44 -24.05 -1.12
C VAL A 277 3.66 -24.46 0.12
N ILE A 278 2.42 -24.90 -0.06
CA ILE A 278 1.56 -25.35 1.04
C ILE A 278 1.77 -26.85 1.22
N SER A 279 2.29 -27.23 2.38
CA SER A 279 2.54 -28.62 2.75
C SER A 279 1.27 -29.27 3.32
N PRO A 280 0.99 -30.53 2.98
CA PRO A 280 -0.17 -31.25 3.50
C PRO A 280 -0.08 -31.54 5.01
N THR A 281 1.09 -31.43 5.62
CA THR A 281 1.29 -31.62 7.07
C THR A 281 2.40 -30.69 7.55
N ALA A 282 2.19 -30.04 8.70
CA ALA A 282 3.26 -29.28 9.35
C ALA A 282 4.39 -30.25 9.76
N PRO A 283 5.67 -29.89 9.63
CA PRO A 283 6.75 -30.66 10.21
C PRO A 283 6.48 -30.81 11.71
N SER A 284 6.34 -32.03 12.19
CA SER A 284 6.32 -32.28 13.62
C SER A 284 7.67 -31.80 14.16
N SER A 285 7.63 -30.76 15.00
CA SER A 285 8.86 -30.32 15.66
C SER A 285 9.32 -31.48 16.53
N THR A 286 10.45 -32.09 16.17
CA THR A 286 11.05 -33.19 16.93
C THR A 286 11.81 -32.68 18.15
N LEU A 287 11.98 -31.36 18.29
CA LEU A 287 12.70 -30.72 19.42
C LEU A 287 12.15 -31.09 20.81
N PRO A 288 10.83 -31.00 21.09
CA PRO A 288 10.25 -31.43 22.37
C PRO A 288 10.45 -32.94 22.63
N LEU A 289 10.41 -33.76 21.57
CA LEU A 289 10.67 -35.20 21.64
C LEU A 289 12.14 -35.51 21.94
N ILE A 290 13.08 -34.78 21.34
CA ILE A 290 14.52 -34.91 21.57
C ILE A 290 14.88 -34.44 22.99
N ILE A 291 14.34 -33.31 23.43
CA ILE A 291 14.55 -32.81 24.81
C ILE A 291 13.96 -33.79 25.83
N GLY A 292 12.74 -34.29 25.59
CA GLY A 292 12.11 -35.30 26.44
C GLY A 292 12.90 -36.60 26.53
N ALA A 293 13.42 -37.09 25.40
CA ALA A 293 14.25 -38.30 25.35
C ALA A 293 15.60 -38.11 26.05
N ALA A 294 16.26 -36.96 25.87
CA ALA A 294 17.52 -36.64 26.54
C ALA A 294 17.37 -36.54 28.06
N VAL A 295 16.31 -35.88 28.55
CA VAL A 295 16.01 -35.78 29.98
C VAL A 295 15.69 -37.16 30.58
N ALA A 296 14.89 -37.99 29.89
CA ALA A 296 14.58 -39.35 30.33
C ALA A 296 15.85 -40.22 30.42
N ALA A 297 16.74 -40.14 29.44
CA ALA A 297 18.02 -40.87 29.45
C ALA A 297 18.90 -40.44 30.63
N ILE A 298 19.00 -39.14 30.94
CA ILE A 298 19.75 -38.63 32.09
C ILE A 298 19.18 -39.15 33.42
N ILE A 299 17.85 -39.17 33.56
CA ILE A 299 17.18 -39.70 34.76
C ILE A 299 17.46 -41.19 34.93
N VAL A 300 17.37 -41.98 33.85
CA VAL A 300 17.63 -43.43 33.88
C VAL A 300 19.09 -43.72 34.24
N ILE A 301 20.05 -43.02 33.63
CA ILE A 301 21.47 -43.16 33.94
C ILE A 301 21.76 -42.74 35.38
N GLY A 302 21.17 -41.64 35.85
CA GLY A 302 21.29 -41.18 37.24
C GLY A 302 20.71 -42.17 38.25
N ALA A 303 19.54 -42.75 37.96
CA ALA A 303 18.92 -43.77 38.79
C ALA A 303 19.75 -45.06 38.84
N LEU A 304 20.26 -45.52 37.69
CA LEU A 304 21.16 -46.68 37.60
C LEU A 304 22.45 -46.45 38.39
N ALA A 305 23.08 -45.28 38.24
CA ALA A 305 24.29 -44.92 38.99
C ALA A 305 24.03 -44.86 40.50
N PHE A 306 22.88 -44.32 40.93
CA PHE A 306 22.48 -44.30 42.34
C PHE A 306 22.26 -45.71 42.90
N PHE A 307 21.53 -46.57 42.18
CA PHE A 307 21.30 -47.95 42.60
C PHE A 307 22.58 -48.79 42.65
N LEU A 308 23.49 -48.60 41.69
CA LEU A 308 24.80 -49.28 41.68
C LEU A 308 25.71 -48.79 42.81
N ARG A 309 25.63 -47.51 43.19
CA ARG A 309 26.37 -46.96 44.33
C ARG A 309 25.85 -47.45 45.68
N LYS A 310 24.55 -47.77 45.79
CA LYS A 310 23.92 -48.28 47.02
C LYS A 310 24.15 -49.78 47.27
N ARG A 311 24.67 -50.51 46.27
CA ARG A 311 24.97 -51.95 46.32
C ARG A 311 26.45 -52.28 46.62
N LYS A 312 27.33 -51.27 46.66
CA LYS A 312 28.67 -51.36 47.23
C LYS A 312 28.64 -50.89 48.68
#